data_AF-A0A6N3AR40-F1
#
_entry.id   AF-A0A6N3AR40-F1
#
_cell.length_a   1.000
_cell.length_b   1.000
_cell.length_c   1.000
_cell.angle_alpha   90.00
_cell.angle_beta   90.00
_cell.angle_gamma   90.00
#
_symmetry.space_group_name_H-M   'P 1'
#
loop_
_entity.id
_entity.type
_entity.pdbx_description
1 polymer ?
#
loop_
_entity_poly.entity_id
_entity_poly.type
_entity_poly.pdbx_seq_one_letter_code
_entity_poly.pdbx_strand_id
1 'polypeptide(L)'
;MQKKISIIITLFFICILASWFIQRQAALYDVPVIEIERVRIEEDQQLITGRLMNTDQKGEVISLSAPYQKNQIETANITTRQIYLVQMHGDEWQLVAKKNDGWLFFFTSIFIGTMLLIGGKQGVFALGSLIVNIVLLLLLLLLFTKTEGISLLNIAILFVVIGIIVSILALDGWNRSSIIKISAAVTSVFLAFFICLLTMNHWKDQGLRYEELNYLTRPYRSVFLSSVLIGTAGGTLDTVITVIATLEELTKQQPKISAKQLWLSGRQVGRDVIGSMANILLFVYISGAIPIASVIFRKSMVFQRNGRTTFIIRIFTRHCWQLRNSIINPHRGPLFSRCKEVKKMNVLIILVGIFAISVLFVGGTQGMYILLGLFINLGIFFLLLFGYHQKWPILVLSIIGFLLIAVVILFFINGYNLKMRAAFASILIFLFCFLLLIPITDFLAIQGFTSIELEELSGLDKTLAIDFRLLARSLLLISLSGAVLDASVAISSGTFEVYQANPHLSFNQLRHASFAIAKKILASTVMTLLFAFMGSSLALILWFIDLDIPFQQIINEKSFVLEYTMAILTTLAALLVLPLTCVTTAYLFTKKKEHLKME
;
A
#
# COMPACT_ATOMS: atom_id res chain seq x y z
N MET A 1 22.96 23.96 12.04
CA MET A 1 21.63 23.55 11.54
C MET A 1 21.20 24.34 10.30
N GLN A 2 21.33 25.67 10.30
CA GLN A 2 20.95 26.56 9.18
C GLN A 2 21.60 26.20 7.82
N LYS A 3 22.92 25.90 7.76
CA LYS A 3 23.57 25.47 6.50
C LYS A 3 22.98 24.18 5.91
N LYS A 4 22.61 23.20 6.75
CA LYS A 4 21.98 21.95 6.29
C LYS A 4 20.57 22.19 5.78
N ILE A 5 19.79 23.04 6.45
CA ILE A 5 18.43 23.40 6.03
C ILE A 5 18.45 24.16 4.70
N SER A 6 19.39 25.10 4.52
CA SER A 6 19.56 25.83 3.27
C SER A 6 19.91 24.89 2.10
N ILE A 7 20.84 23.93 2.30
CA ILE A 7 21.17 22.93 1.27
C ILE A 7 19.95 22.09 0.89
N ILE A 8 19.13 21.68 1.85
CA ILE A 8 17.92 20.87 1.60
C ILE A 8 16.90 21.66 0.77
N ILE A 9 16.68 22.93 1.12
CA ILE A 9 15.77 23.81 0.38
C ILE A 9 16.27 24.01 -1.05
N THR A 10 17.57 24.28 -1.23
CA THR A 10 18.15 24.43 -2.58
C THR A 10 18.03 23.15 -3.39
N LEU A 11 18.31 21.98 -2.80
CA LEU A 11 18.16 20.69 -3.47
C LEU A 11 16.71 20.44 -3.90
N PHE A 12 15.74 20.78 -3.05
CA PHE A 12 14.32 20.67 -3.35
C PHE A 12 13.90 21.54 -4.55
N PHE A 13 14.35 22.79 -4.61
CA PHE A 13 14.10 23.66 -5.77
C PHE A 13 14.75 23.14 -7.05
N ILE A 14 15.96 22.59 -6.97
CA ILE A 14 16.63 21.95 -8.11
C ILE A 14 15.80 20.75 -8.61
N CYS A 15 15.26 19.92 -7.70
CA CYS A 15 14.39 18.80 -8.07
C CYS A 15 13.11 19.26 -8.78
N ILE A 16 12.49 20.36 -8.32
CA ILE A 16 11.32 20.96 -8.99
C ILE A 16 11.67 21.42 -10.40
N LEU A 17 12.78 22.15 -10.56
CA LEU A 17 13.21 22.66 -11.86
C LEU A 17 13.57 21.53 -12.83
N ALA A 18 14.28 20.51 -12.36
CA ALA A 18 14.62 19.33 -13.13
C ALA A 18 13.36 18.55 -13.55
N SER A 19 12.42 18.34 -12.62
CA SER A 19 11.13 17.72 -12.91
C SER A 19 10.35 18.48 -13.99
N TRP A 20 10.28 19.81 -13.87
CA TRP A 20 9.61 20.66 -14.86
C TRP A 20 10.26 20.58 -16.23
N PHE A 21 11.60 20.51 -16.29
CA PHE A 21 12.34 20.34 -17.54
C PHE A 21 12.07 18.97 -18.19
N ILE A 22 12.16 17.88 -17.41
CA ILE A 22 11.88 16.51 -17.88
C ILE A 22 10.46 16.41 -18.42
N GLN A 23 9.49 16.98 -17.71
CA GLN A 23 8.08 16.98 -18.11
C GLN A 23 7.86 17.64 -19.47
N ARG A 24 8.64 18.67 -19.81
CA ARG A 24 8.54 19.40 -21.08
C ARG A 24 9.40 18.81 -22.19
N GLN A 25 10.38 17.97 -21.86
CA GLN A 25 11.27 17.41 -22.86
C GLN A 25 10.59 16.28 -23.62
N ALA A 26 10.40 16.49 -24.93
CA ALA A 26 9.82 15.49 -25.83
C ALA A 26 10.86 14.76 -26.69
N ALA A 27 12.09 15.28 -26.81
CA ALA A 27 13.08 14.77 -27.77
C ALA A 27 13.59 13.35 -27.50
N LEU A 28 13.40 12.84 -26.28
CA LEU A 28 13.85 11.52 -25.85
C LEU A 28 12.81 10.41 -26.11
N TYR A 29 11.69 10.74 -26.75
CA TYR A 29 10.56 9.83 -26.95
C TYR A 29 10.45 9.40 -28.41
N ASP A 30 10.57 8.11 -28.69
CA ASP A 30 10.40 7.58 -30.05
C ASP A 30 8.92 7.61 -30.50
N VAL A 31 7.99 7.62 -29.54
CA VAL A 31 6.55 7.73 -29.77
C VAL A 31 6.14 9.20 -29.99
N PRO A 32 5.20 9.51 -30.91
CA PRO A 32 4.71 10.87 -31.10
C PRO A 32 4.13 11.49 -29.82
N VAL A 33 4.53 12.73 -29.53
CA VAL A 33 4.12 13.48 -28.34
C VAL A 33 3.45 14.79 -28.76
N ILE A 34 2.32 15.12 -28.13
CA ILE A 34 1.62 16.38 -28.33
C ILE A 34 1.58 17.25 -27.08
N GLU A 35 1.67 18.57 -27.27
CA GLU A 35 1.30 19.56 -26.26
C GLU A 35 -0.09 20.11 -26.57
N ILE A 36 -0.98 20.10 -25.58
CA ILE A 36 -2.37 20.51 -25.76
C ILE A 36 -2.50 22.03 -25.76
N GLU A 37 -3.02 22.60 -26.85
CA GLU A 37 -3.22 24.04 -27.00
C GLU A 37 -4.63 24.47 -26.59
N ARG A 38 -5.65 23.73 -27.04
CA ARG A 38 -7.06 24.02 -26.68
C ARG A 38 -7.84 22.73 -26.48
N VAL A 39 -8.76 22.78 -25.53
CA VAL A 39 -9.74 21.74 -25.24
C VAL A 39 -11.12 22.37 -25.30
N ARG A 40 -12.03 21.78 -26.06
CA ARG A 40 -13.46 22.12 -26.08
C ARG A 40 -14.24 20.91 -25.61
N ILE A 41 -15.25 21.13 -24.79
CA ILE A 41 -16.13 20.07 -24.31
C ILE A 41 -17.41 20.18 -25.12
N GLU A 42 -17.71 19.13 -25.89
CA GLU A 42 -18.95 18.99 -26.66
C GLU A 42 -19.65 17.71 -26.16
N GLU A 43 -20.78 17.88 -25.47
CA GLU A 43 -21.56 16.80 -24.87
C GLU A 43 -20.72 15.82 -24.03
N ASP A 44 -20.51 14.60 -24.54
CA ASP A 44 -19.79 13.49 -23.91
C ASP A 44 -18.35 13.34 -24.45
N GLN A 45 -17.83 14.33 -25.17
CA GLN A 45 -16.49 14.33 -25.75
C GLN A 45 -15.70 15.61 -25.42
N GLN A 46 -14.40 15.44 -25.20
CA GLN A 46 -13.39 16.49 -25.17
C GLN A 46 -12.69 16.52 -26.54
N LEU A 47 -12.98 17.55 -27.32
CA LEU A 47 -12.25 17.86 -28.55
C LEU A 47 -10.95 18.57 -28.19
N ILE A 48 -9.84 17.95 -28.56
CA ILE A 48 -8.49 18.34 -28.18
C ILE A 48 -7.75 18.76 -29.45
N THR A 49 -7.12 19.93 -29.39
CA THR A 49 -6.21 20.42 -30.42
C THR A 49 -4.84 20.59 -29.79
N GLY A 50 -3.83 19.97 -30.40
CA GLY A 50 -2.49 19.93 -29.84
C GLY A 50 -1.41 19.95 -30.91
N ARG A 51 -0.23 20.41 -30.53
CA ARG A 51 0.93 20.56 -31.40
C ARG A 51 1.88 19.38 -31.23
N LEU A 52 2.30 18.77 -32.33
CA LEU A 52 3.32 17.71 -32.32
C LEU A 52 4.70 18.25 -31.91
N MET A 53 5.37 17.54 -31.02
CA MET A 53 6.63 18.01 -30.40
C MET A 53 7.90 17.28 -30.87
N ASN A 54 7.82 16.02 -31.31
CA ASN A 54 9.02 15.20 -31.59
C ASN A 54 9.06 14.49 -32.96
N THR A 55 8.01 14.52 -33.75
CA THR A 55 7.99 13.90 -35.09
C THR A 55 8.60 14.82 -36.14
N ASP A 56 8.85 14.30 -37.35
CA ASP A 56 9.33 15.10 -38.50
C ASP A 56 8.38 16.26 -38.85
N GLN A 57 7.09 16.10 -38.51
CA GLN A 57 6.02 17.11 -38.56
C GLN A 57 5.97 18.01 -37.30
N LYS A 58 7.12 18.26 -36.67
CA LYS A 58 7.20 19.08 -35.45
C LYS A 58 6.57 20.45 -35.68
N GLY A 59 5.59 20.80 -34.85
CA GLY A 59 4.85 22.04 -34.95
C GLY A 59 3.50 21.95 -35.66
N GLU A 60 3.19 20.81 -36.31
CA GLU A 60 1.89 20.59 -36.92
C GLU A 60 0.81 20.39 -35.84
N VAL A 61 -0.39 20.91 -36.10
CA VAL A 61 -1.52 20.86 -35.17
C VAL A 61 -2.44 19.71 -35.56
N ILE A 62 -2.65 18.79 -34.62
CA ILE A 62 -3.56 17.67 -34.78
C ILE A 62 -4.79 17.84 -33.90
N SER A 63 -5.93 17.32 -34.37
CA SER A 63 -7.19 17.25 -33.63
C SER A 63 -7.51 15.81 -33.26
N LEU A 64 -7.96 15.60 -32.03
CA LEU A 64 -8.34 14.31 -31.47
C LEU A 64 -9.51 14.47 -30.51
N SER A 65 -10.30 13.42 -30.33
CA SER A 65 -11.41 13.38 -29.38
C SER A 65 -11.14 12.37 -28.27
N ALA A 66 -11.51 12.71 -27.05
CA ALA A 66 -11.47 11.81 -25.91
C ALA A 66 -12.82 11.81 -25.17
N PRO A 67 -13.27 10.68 -24.61
CA PRO A 67 -14.48 10.65 -23.81
C PRO A 67 -14.44 11.68 -22.66
N TYR A 68 -15.58 12.31 -22.38
CA TYR A 68 -15.74 13.24 -21.29
C TYR A 68 -16.92 12.85 -20.42
N GLN A 69 -16.66 12.74 -19.13
CA GLN A 69 -17.72 12.64 -18.13
C GLN A 69 -17.37 13.52 -16.94
N LYS A 70 -18.37 14.22 -16.40
CA LYS A 70 -18.19 15.16 -15.27
C LYS A 70 -17.56 14.48 -14.03
N ASN A 71 -17.82 13.20 -13.84
CA ASN A 71 -17.30 12.41 -12.72
C ASN A 71 -15.86 11.91 -12.93
N GLN A 72 -15.27 12.06 -14.12
CA GLN A 72 -13.90 11.64 -14.48
C GLN A 72 -13.63 10.14 -14.23
N ILE A 73 -14.63 9.28 -14.46
CA ILE A 73 -14.50 7.82 -14.28
C ILE A 73 -13.62 7.17 -15.37
N GLU A 74 -13.75 7.61 -16.63
CA GLU A 74 -12.98 7.05 -17.76
C GLU A 74 -11.71 7.87 -18.03
N THR A 75 -11.90 9.15 -18.33
CA THR A 75 -10.81 10.07 -18.67
C THR A 75 -10.81 11.25 -17.70
N ALA A 76 -9.62 11.55 -17.15
CA ALA A 76 -9.42 12.75 -16.35
C ALA A 76 -9.63 14.01 -17.22
N ASN A 77 -10.08 15.11 -16.62
CA ASN A 77 -10.25 16.37 -17.36
C ASN A 77 -8.91 16.85 -17.91
N ILE A 78 -8.87 17.04 -19.22
CA ILE A 78 -7.68 17.43 -19.96
C ILE A 78 -7.59 18.95 -19.94
N THR A 79 -6.41 19.47 -19.61
CA THR A 79 -6.16 20.92 -19.50
C THR A 79 -5.09 21.37 -20.47
N THR A 80 -5.12 22.66 -20.83
CA THR A 80 -4.12 23.27 -21.72
C THR A 80 -2.70 23.14 -21.16
N ARG A 81 -1.71 22.98 -22.04
CA ARG A 81 -0.28 22.75 -21.73
C ARG A 81 0.05 21.39 -21.11
N GLN A 82 -0.91 20.48 -21.00
CA GLN A 82 -0.61 19.10 -20.69
C GLN A 82 0.00 18.41 -21.92
N ILE A 83 0.82 17.39 -21.65
CA ILE A 83 1.56 16.67 -22.67
C ILE A 83 1.10 15.22 -22.68
N TYR A 84 0.80 14.70 -23.86
CA TYR A 84 0.28 13.36 -24.06
C TYR A 84 1.05 12.63 -25.16
N LEU A 85 1.16 11.31 -24.99
CA LEU A 85 1.58 10.36 -26.01
C LEU A 85 0.38 10.05 -26.91
N VAL A 86 0.61 10.06 -28.21
CA VAL A 86 -0.42 9.76 -29.21
C VAL A 86 0.07 8.73 -30.19
N GLN A 87 -0.88 7.97 -30.73
CA GLN A 87 -0.62 6.97 -31.76
C GLN A 87 -1.70 7.07 -32.83
N MET A 88 -1.31 6.87 -34.08
CA MET A 88 -2.25 6.73 -35.19
C MET A 88 -2.82 5.32 -35.20
N HIS A 89 -4.15 5.22 -35.24
CA HIS A 89 -4.86 3.96 -35.45
C HIS A 89 -5.74 4.09 -36.69
N GLY A 90 -5.31 3.52 -37.81
CA GLY A 90 -5.89 3.83 -39.12
C GLY A 90 -5.56 5.27 -39.53
N ASP A 91 -6.60 6.07 -39.77
CA ASP A 91 -6.47 7.49 -40.16
C ASP A 91 -6.71 8.49 -39.00
N GLU A 92 -7.02 7.99 -37.80
CA GLU A 92 -7.34 8.83 -36.64
C GLU A 92 -6.24 8.79 -35.57
N TRP A 93 -5.99 9.96 -34.96
CA TRP A 93 -5.10 10.08 -33.82
C TRP A 93 -5.84 9.77 -32.52
N GLN A 94 -5.29 8.85 -31.72
CA GLN A 94 -5.83 8.52 -30.40
C GLN A 94 -4.83 8.86 -29.29
N LEU A 95 -5.37 9.24 -28.13
CA LEU A 95 -4.58 9.41 -26.91
C LEU A 95 -4.17 8.04 -26.38
N VAL A 96 -2.86 7.87 -26.18
CA VAL A 96 -2.33 6.66 -25.54
C VAL A 96 -2.23 6.88 -24.04
N ALA A 97 -1.40 7.83 -23.63
CA ALA A 97 -1.11 8.07 -22.21
C ALA A 97 -0.71 9.52 -21.95
N LYS A 98 -0.97 10.00 -20.74
CA LYS A 98 -0.45 11.30 -20.29
C LYS A 98 1.02 11.15 -19.94
N LYS A 99 1.86 12.05 -20.42
CA LYS A 99 3.27 12.11 -20.00
C LYS A 99 3.33 12.52 -18.53
N ASN A 100 3.83 11.64 -17.67
CA ASN A 100 3.94 11.84 -16.22
C ASN A 100 5.38 11.61 -15.70
N ASP A 101 6.34 11.33 -16.58
CA ASP A 101 7.76 11.08 -16.24
C ASP A 101 8.39 12.18 -15.36
N GLY A 102 8.08 13.46 -15.61
CA GLY A 102 8.55 14.56 -14.78
C GLY A 102 7.99 14.52 -13.36
N TRP A 103 6.71 14.19 -13.20
CA TRP A 103 6.08 14.04 -11.87
C TRP A 103 6.61 12.82 -11.13
N LEU A 104 6.78 11.69 -11.83
CA LEU A 104 7.41 10.50 -11.24
C LEU A 104 8.79 10.85 -10.71
N PHE A 105 9.63 11.51 -11.52
CA PHE A 105 10.96 11.97 -11.10
C PHE A 105 10.91 12.87 -9.86
N PHE A 106 9.94 13.78 -9.76
CA PHE A 106 9.77 14.65 -8.60
C PHE A 106 9.52 13.84 -7.31
N PHE A 107 8.56 12.91 -7.34
CA PHE A 107 8.26 12.09 -6.17
C PHE A 107 9.42 11.15 -5.80
N THR A 108 10.08 10.55 -6.79
CA THR A 108 11.28 9.73 -6.57
C THR A 108 12.40 10.55 -5.95
N SER A 109 12.60 11.79 -6.38
CA SER A 109 13.62 12.69 -5.83
C SER A 109 13.34 13.08 -4.39
N ILE A 110 12.08 13.39 -4.04
CA ILE A 110 11.68 13.66 -2.65
C ILE A 110 11.85 12.42 -1.79
N PHE A 111 11.50 11.25 -2.31
CA PHE A 111 11.68 9.98 -1.63
C PHE A 111 13.15 9.71 -1.31
N ILE A 112 14.03 9.78 -2.30
CA ILE A 112 15.48 9.63 -2.13
C ILE A 112 16.00 10.66 -1.12
N GLY A 113 15.63 11.94 -1.28
CA GLY A 113 16.04 13.01 -0.39
C GLY A 113 15.63 12.76 1.06
N THR A 114 14.36 12.43 1.31
CA THR A 114 13.82 12.14 2.64
C THR A 114 14.51 10.94 3.27
N MET A 115 14.75 9.89 2.48
CA MET A 115 15.41 8.68 2.93
C MET A 115 16.87 8.94 3.33
N LEU A 116 17.60 9.75 2.56
CA LEU A 116 18.97 10.16 2.90
C LEU A 116 19.01 11.08 4.14
N LEU A 117 18.02 11.96 4.29
CA LEU A 117 17.94 12.89 5.41
C LEU A 117 17.66 12.20 6.75
N ILE A 118 16.69 11.28 6.78
CA ILE A 118 16.29 10.58 8.00
C ILE A 118 17.23 9.40 8.28
N GLY A 119 17.51 8.58 7.26
CA GLY A 119 18.32 7.37 7.37
C GLY A 119 19.83 7.61 7.41
N GLY A 120 20.33 8.70 6.84
CA GLY A 120 21.77 8.94 6.69
C GLY A 120 22.46 7.80 5.93
N LYS A 121 23.53 7.21 6.50
CA LYS A 121 24.23 6.06 5.89
C LYS A 121 23.31 4.86 5.66
N GLN A 122 22.41 4.57 6.61
CA GLN A 122 21.46 3.46 6.45
C GLN A 122 20.48 3.71 5.31
N GLY A 123 20.12 4.97 5.07
CA GLY A 123 19.30 5.37 3.92
C GLY A 123 20.00 5.06 2.58
N VAL A 124 21.31 5.33 2.47
CA VAL A 124 22.09 5.00 1.26
C VAL A 124 22.09 3.50 0.99
N PHE A 125 22.37 2.69 2.01
CA PHE A 125 22.40 1.22 1.85
C PHE A 125 21.02 0.65 1.50
N ALA A 126 19.96 1.18 2.11
CA ALA A 126 18.61 0.77 1.79
C ALA A 126 18.21 1.17 0.35
N LEU A 127 18.59 2.35 -0.15
CA LEU A 127 18.40 2.71 -1.56
C LEU A 127 19.21 1.80 -2.51
N GLY A 128 20.44 1.49 -2.15
CA GLY A 128 21.27 0.54 -2.91
C GLY A 128 20.61 -0.83 -2.99
N SER A 129 20.12 -1.36 -1.86
CA SER A 129 19.38 -2.62 -1.83
C SER A 129 18.09 -2.57 -2.64
N LEU A 130 17.37 -1.45 -2.65
CA LEU A 130 16.16 -1.27 -3.44
C LEU A 130 16.47 -1.44 -4.92
N ILE A 131 17.51 -0.77 -5.42
CA ILE A 131 17.94 -0.85 -6.81
C ILE A 131 18.39 -2.27 -7.16
N VAL A 132 19.20 -2.89 -6.30
CA VAL A 132 19.68 -4.27 -6.52
C VAL A 132 18.50 -5.25 -6.60
N ASN A 133 17.50 -5.13 -5.72
CA ASN A 133 16.32 -5.99 -5.75
C ASN A 133 15.45 -5.77 -7.00
N ILE A 134 15.29 -4.53 -7.46
CA ILE A 134 14.58 -4.24 -8.73
C ILE A 134 15.29 -4.87 -9.91
N VAL A 135 16.60 -4.64 -10.03
CA VAL A 135 17.42 -5.20 -11.10
C VAL A 135 17.42 -6.73 -11.04
N LEU A 136 17.52 -7.32 -9.84
CA LEU A 136 17.48 -8.75 -9.63
C LEU A 136 16.15 -9.35 -10.11
N LEU A 137 15.02 -8.76 -9.74
CA LEU A 137 13.71 -9.24 -10.19
C LEU A 137 13.59 -9.17 -11.72
N LEU A 138 13.91 -8.01 -12.31
CA LEU A 138 13.81 -7.82 -13.77
C LEU A 138 14.74 -8.78 -14.52
N LEU A 139 15.98 -8.95 -14.07
CA LEU A 139 16.92 -9.91 -14.67
C LEU A 139 16.39 -11.34 -14.59
N LEU A 140 15.86 -11.74 -13.43
CA LEU A 140 15.29 -13.07 -13.23
C LEU A 140 14.06 -13.32 -14.12
N LEU A 141 13.21 -12.31 -14.32
CA LEU A 141 12.07 -12.40 -15.24
C LEU A 141 12.51 -12.40 -16.72
N LEU A 142 13.57 -11.69 -17.08
CA LEU A 142 14.12 -11.76 -18.44
C LEU A 142 14.82 -13.09 -18.73
N LEU A 143 15.44 -13.71 -17.71
CA LEU A 143 15.98 -15.08 -17.82
C LEU A 143 14.84 -16.10 -17.93
N PHE A 144 13.73 -15.88 -17.22
CA PHE A 144 12.53 -16.71 -17.33
C PHE A 144 11.98 -16.75 -18.75
N THR A 145 11.86 -15.60 -19.42
CA THR A 145 11.29 -15.54 -20.78
C THR A 145 12.18 -16.20 -21.83
N LYS A 146 13.50 -16.27 -21.58
CA LYS A 146 14.47 -16.91 -22.49
C LYS A 146 14.71 -18.39 -22.24
N THR A 147 14.37 -18.90 -21.05
CA THR A 147 14.71 -20.27 -20.66
C THR A 147 13.47 -21.15 -20.64
N GLU A 148 13.42 -22.16 -21.51
CA GLU A 148 12.31 -23.12 -21.52
C GLU A 148 12.38 -24.07 -20.32
N GLY A 149 11.22 -24.39 -19.73
CA GLY A 149 11.08 -25.43 -18.70
C GLY A 149 11.22 -25.00 -17.23
N ILE A 150 11.65 -23.76 -16.94
CA ILE A 150 11.66 -23.24 -15.56
C ILE A 150 10.27 -22.70 -15.23
N SER A 151 9.73 -23.00 -14.04
CA SER A 151 8.46 -22.42 -13.59
C SER A 151 8.67 -21.02 -12.99
N LEU A 152 7.72 -20.11 -13.20
CA LEU A 152 7.75 -18.76 -12.61
C LEU A 152 7.88 -18.81 -11.07
N LEU A 153 7.25 -19.79 -10.44
CA LEU A 153 7.32 -19.99 -9.00
C LEU A 153 8.75 -20.27 -8.52
N ASN A 154 9.53 -21.09 -9.24
CA ASN A 154 10.91 -21.39 -8.87
C ASN A 154 11.78 -20.13 -8.92
N ILE A 155 11.51 -19.25 -9.88
CA ILE A 155 12.20 -17.97 -10.01
C ILE A 155 11.81 -17.00 -8.89
N ALA A 156 10.53 -16.97 -8.52
CA ALA A 156 10.06 -16.21 -7.37
C ALA A 156 10.69 -16.70 -6.05
N ILE A 157 10.83 -18.01 -5.86
CA ILE A 157 11.53 -18.62 -4.71
C ILE A 157 12.98 -18.15 -4.67
N LEU A 158 13.70 -18.23 -5.80
CA LEU A 158 15.08 -17.78 -5.89
C LEU A 158 15.20 -16.28 -5.60
N PHE A 159 14.32 -15.47 -6.19
CA PHE A 159 14.26 -14.03 -5.96
C PHE A 159 14.03 -13.69 -4.50
N VAL A 160 13.09 -14.33 -3.82
CA VAL A 160 12.79 -14.04 -2.41
C VAL A 160 13.95 -14.40 -1.50
N VAL A 161 14.61 -15.55 -1.72
CA VAL A 161 15.77 -15.95 -0.91
C VAL A 161 16.93 -14.95 -1.09
N ILE A 162 17.32 -14.68 -2.35
CA ILE A 162 18.42 -13.76 -2.64
C ILE A 162 18.06 -12.34 -2.18
N GLY A 163 16.83 -11.89 -2.44
CA GLY A 163 16.36 -10.56 -2.10
C GLY A 163 16.34 -10.30 -0.60
N ILE A 164 15.92 -11.27 0.21
CA ILE A 164 15.99 -11.16 1.68
C ILE A 164 17.45 -11.08 2.14
N ILE A 165 18.34 -11.92 1.59
CA ILE A 165 19.76 -11.92 1.95
C ILE A 165 20.41 -10.57 1.60
N VAL A 166 20.24 -10.10 0.37
CA VAL A 166 20.77 -8.80 -0.10
C VAL A 166 20.24 -7.67 0.78
N SER A 167 18.94 -7.68 1.08
CA SER A 167 18.31 -6.65 1.91
C SER A 167 18.93 -6.60 3.30
N ILE A 168 19.03 -7.74 4.00
CA ILE A 168 19.55 -7.74 5.37
C ILE A 168 21.05 -7.44 5.40
N LEU A 169 21.84 -7.97 4.46
CA LEU A 169 23.27 -7.72 4.39
C LEU A 169 23.59 -6.25 4.08
N ALA A 170 22.79 -5.60 3.24
CA ALA A 170 22.96 -4.17 2.97
C ALA A 170 22.73 -3.32 4.24
N LEU A 171 21.78 -3.72 5.10
CA LEU A 171 21.40 -2.93 6.28
C LEU A 171 22.31 -3.13 7.49
N ASP A 172 22.63 -4.38 7.81
CA ASP A 172 23.37 -4.73 9.03
C ASP A 172 24.81 -5.21 8.77
N GLY A 173 25.21 -5.33 7.50
CA GLY A 173 26.47 -5.95 7.12
C GLY A 173 26.50 -7.45 7.42
N TRP A 174 27.67 -8.07 7.29
CA TRP A 174 27.86 -9.47 7.63
C TRP A 174 28.15 -9.64 9.13
N ASN A 175 27.13 -9.95 9.92
CA ASN A 175 27.23 -10.12 11.37
C ASN A 175 26.38 -11.30 11.87
N ARG A 176 26.62 -11.77 13.10
CA ARG A 176 25.78 -12.83 13.73
C ARG A 176 24.29 -12.44 13.77
N SER A 177 24.01 -11.16 14.01
CA SER A 177 22.64 -10.63 13.95
C SER A 177 21.99 -10.80 12.58
N SER A 178 22.73 -10.51 11.51
CA SER A 178 22.24 -10.63 10.13
C SER A 178 21.84 -12.07 9.80
N ILE A 179 22.62 -13.05 10.26
CA ILE A 179 22.30 -14.48 10.08
C ILE A 179 21.00 -14.85 10.81
N ILE A 180 20.79 -14.35 12.03
CA ILE A 180 19.55 -14.57 12.79
C ILE A 180 18.34 -13.94 12.08
N LYS A 181 18.50 -12.72 11.55
CA LYS A 181 17.44 -12.03 10.80
C LYS A 181 17.10 -12.77 9.50
N ILE A 182 18.11 -13.22 8.74
CA ILE A 182 17.92 -13.96 7.49
C ILE A 182 17.21 -15.29 7.76
N SER A 183 17.69 -16.07 8.75
CA SER A 183 17.10 -17.37 9.05
C SER A 183 15.65 -17.22 9.56
N ALA A 184 15.38 -16.23 10.40
CA ALA A 184 14.03 -15.93 10.88
C ALA A 184 13.11 -15.53 9.72
N ALA A 185 13.54 -14.61 8.84
CA ALA A 185 12.74 -14.14 7.71
C ALA A 185 12.46 -15.24 6.69
N VAL A 186 13.49 -15.97 6.24
CA VAL A 186 13.32 -17.07 5.27
C VAL A 186 12.41 -18.15 5.85
N THR A 187 12.65 -18.60 7.09
CA THR A 187 11.84 -19.66 7.69
C THR A 187 10.37 -19.27 7.82
N SER A 188 10.08 -18.03 8.21
CA SER A 188 8.69 -17.56 8.39
C SER A 188 7.96 -17.35 7.05
N VAL A 189 8.63 -16.81 6.02
CA VAL A 189 8.04 -16.68 4.67
C VAL A 189 7.71 -18.05 4.08
N PHE A 190 8.66 -18.99 4.10
CA PHE A 190 8.43 -20.32 3.53
C PHE A 190 7.44 -21.14 4.34
N LEU A 191 7.37 -20.99 5.67
CA LEU A 191 6.35 -21.63 6.49
C LEU A 191 4.94 -21.13 6.12
N ALA A 192 4.74 -19.81 6.02
CA ALA A 192 3.46 -19.24 5.62
C ALA A 192 3.06 -19.65 4.20
N PHE A 193 4.02 -19.62 3.27
CA PHE A 193 3.81 -20.04 1.89
C PHE A 193 3.51 -21.53 1.76
N PHE A 194 4.18 -22.38 2.54
CA PHE A 194 3.92 -23.82 2.57
C PHE A 194 2.51 -24.15 3.06
N ILE A 195 2.03 -23.45 4.10
CA ILE A 195 0.64 -23.56 4.58
C ILE A 195 -0.35 -23.17 3.47
N CYS A 196 -0.06 -22.08 2.74
CA CYS A 196 -0.87 -21.64 1.61
C CYS A 196 -0.93 -22.71 0.50
N LEU A 197 0.23 -23.20 0.08
CA LEU A 197 0.36 -24.25 -0.95
C LEU A 197 -0.36 -25.55 -0.57
N LEU A 198 -0.19 -26.02 0.68
CA LEU A 198 -0.85 -27.23 1.16
C LEU A 198 -2.36 -27.08 1.14
N THR A 199 -2.88 -25.93 1.59
CA THR A 199 -4.32 -25.66 1.61
C THR A 199 -4.88 -25.62 0.20
N MET A 200 -4.21 -24.93 -0.72
CA MET A 200 -4.59 -24.84 -2.13
C MET A 200 -4.58 -26.21 -2.82
N ASN A 201 -3.51 -26.98 -2.65
CA ASN A 201 -3.37 -28.32 -3.24
C ASN A 201 -4.43 -29.29 -2.70
N HIS A 202 -4.66 -29.30 -1.38
CA HIS A 202 -5.60 -30.22 -0.75
C HIS A 202 -7.05 -29.97 -1.20
N TRP A 203 -7.41 -28.70 -1.35
CA TRP A 203 -8.76 -28.29 -1.76
C TRP A 203 -8.89 -28.03 -3.26
N LYS A 204 -7.86 -28.37 -4.05
CA LYS A 204 -7.81 -28.21 -5.51
C LYS A 204 -8.26 -26.81 -5.96
N ASP A 205 -7.74 -25.79 -5.27
CA ASP A 205 -8.02 -24.37 -5.52
C ASP A 205 -9.51 -23.99 -5.47
N GLN A 206 -10.37 -24.80 -4.85
CA GLN A 206 -11.83 -24.56 -4.82
C GLN A 206 -12.19 -23.24 -4.14
N GLY A 207 -12.91 -22.41 -4.87
CA GLY A 207 -13.41 -21.11 -4.41
C GLY A 207 -12.42 -19.95 -4.57
N LEU A 208 -11.25 -20.19 -5.17
CA LEU A 208 -10.40 -19.14 -5.71
C LEU A 208 -10.88 -18.77 -7.13
N ARG A 209 -11.07 -17.48 -7.37
CA ARG A 209 -11.49 -16.92 -8.66
C ARG A 209 -10.29 -16.24 -9.29
N TYR A 210 -9.60 -16.98 -10.15
CA TYR A 210 -8.42 -16.48 -10.83
C TYR A 210 -8.77 -15.51 -11.98
N GLU A 211 -10.03 -15.51 -12.40
CA GLU A 211 -10.58 -14.65 -13.44
C GLU A 211 -10.62 -13.17 -13.03
N GLU A 212 -10.45 -12.86 -11.74
CA GLU A 212 -10.39 -11.51 -11.19
C GLU A 212 -8.95 -10.95 -11.15
N LEU A 213 -7.96 -11.71 -11.63
CA LEU A 213 -6.58 -11.22 -11.76
C LEU A 213 -6.40 -10.49 -13.10
N ASN A 214 -5.96 -9.24 -13.01
CA ASN A 214 -5.75 -8.40 -14.18
C ASN A 214 -4.37 -8.66 -14.82
N TYR A 215 -4.24 -8.32 -16.10
CA TYR A 215 -2.97 -8.37 -16.85
C TYR A 215 -2.35 -9.78 -16.96
N LEU A 216 -3.18 -10.83 -17.05
CA LEU A 216 -2.68 -12.21 -17.17
C LEU A 216 -2.32 -12.57 -18.62
N THR A 217 -1.03 -12.85 -18.85
CA THR A 217 -0.48 -13.42 -20.11
C THR A 217 -0.01 -14.87 -19.95
N ARG A 218 0.05 -15.36 -18.72
CA ARG A 218 0.64 -16.65 -18.31
C ARG A 218 -0.35 -17.44 -17.44
N PRO A 219 -0.07 -18.73 -17.13
CA PRO A 219 -0.94 -19.53 -16.27
C PRO A 219 -1.21 -18.85 -14.91
N TYR A 220 -2.49 -18.56 -14.64
CA TYR A 220 -2.95 -17.76 -13.50
C TYR A 220 -2.40 -18.26 -12.15
N ARG A 221 -2.33 -19.58 -11.97
CA ARG A 221 -1.93 -20.19 -10.70
C ARG A 221 -0.47 -19.92 -10.36
N SER A 222 0.43 -19.93 -11.34
CA SER A 222 1.85 -19.67 -11.10
C SER A 222 2.11 -18.20 -10.82
N VAL A 223 1.43 -17.30 -11.53
CA VAL A 223 1.49 -15.85 -11.28
C VAL A 223 0.96 -15.53 -9.89
N PHE A 224 -0.18 -16.08 -9.50
CA PHE A 224 -0.77 -15.89 -8.17
C PHE A 224 0.12 -16.39 -7.03
N LEU A 225 0.65 -17.62 -7.14
CA LEU A 225 1.53 -18.15 -6.10
C LEU A 225 2.84 -17.35 -5.98
N SER A 226 3.38 -16.89 -7.11
CA SER A 226 4.58 -16.06 -7.15
C SER A 226 4.35 -14.68 -6.55
N SER A 227 3.22 -14.03 -6.87
CA SER A 227 2.85 -12.73 -6.31
C SER A 227 2.63 -12.81 -4.79
N VAL A 228 1.93 -13.85 -4.31
CA VAL A 228 1.72 -14.11 -2.88
C VAL A 228 3.04 -14.33 -2.16
N LEU A 229 3.96 -15.12 -2.73
CA LEU A 229 5.27 -15.39 -2.13
C LEU A 229 6.12 -14.11 -2.01
N ILE A 230 6.21 -13.33 -3.09
CA ILE A 230 6.95 -12.07 -3.13
C ILE A 230 6.35 -11.04 -2.15
N GLY A 231 5.02 -10.88 -2.15
CA GLY A 231 4.33 -9.97 -1.23
C GLY A 231 4.48 -10.38 0.24
N THR A 232 4.44 -11.67 0.54
CA THR A 232 4.65 -12.20 1.91
C THR A 232 6.05 -11.88 2.42
N ALA A 233 7.07 -11.98 1.56
CA ALA A 233 8.45 -11.64 1.92
C ALA A 233 8.57 -10.20 2.45
N GLY A 234 7.88 -9.25 1.83
CA GLY A 234 7.84 -7.87 2.27
C GLY A 234 7.31 -7.73 3.69
N GLY A 235 6.11 -8.24 3.97
CA GLY A 235 5.48 -8.11 5.28
C GLY A 235 6.26 -8.81 6.40
N THR A 236 6.84 -9.97 6.11
CA THR A 236 7.63 -10.72 7.10
C THR A 236 8.95 -10.04 7.44
N LEU A 237 9.61 -9.40 6.46
CA LEU A 237 10.90 -8.74 6.67
C LEU A 237 10.79 -7.58 7.68
N ASP A 238 9.75 -6.74 7.59
CA ASP A 238 9.58 -5.62 8.52
C ASP A 238 9.37 -6.11 9.97
N THR A 239 8.47 -7.07 10.16
CA THR A 239 8.16 -7.59 11.51
C THR A 239 9.38 -8.24 12.17
N VAL A 240 10.16 -9.03 11.42
CA VAL A 240 11.39 -9.66 11.91
C VAL A 240 12.45 -8.61 12.26
N ILE A 241 12.68 -7.63 11.38
CA ILE A 241 13.66 -6.58 11.63
C ILE A 241 13.24 -5.71 12.83
N THR A 242 11.98 -5.31 12.91
CA THR A 242 11.44 -4.47 14.00
C THR A 242 11.61 -5.14 15.36
N VAL A 243 11.22 -6.41 15.50
CA VAL A 243 11.37 -7.15 16.77
C VAL A 243 12.85 -7.31 17.13
N ILE A 244 13.68 -7.79 16.21
CA ILE A 244 15.10 -8.05 16.50
C ILE A 244 15.86 -6.73 16.76
N ALA A 245 15.62 -5.67 15.98
CA ALA A 245 16.24 -4.37 16.18
C ALA A 245 15.92 -3.77 17.54
N THR A 246 14.68 -3.95 18.02
CA THR A 246 14.27 -3.52 19.36
C THR A 246 15.02 -4.32 20.43
N LEU A 247 15.10 -5.64 20.30
CA LEU A 247 15.85 -6.49 21.23
C LEU A 247 17.35 -6.17 21.28
N GLU A 248 17.95 -5.86 20.13
CA GLU A 248 19.35 -5.42 20.05
C GLU A 248 19.58 -4.11 20.80
N GLU A 249 18.67 -3.14 20.65
CA GLU A 249 18.78 -1.86 21.33
C GLU A 249 18.57 -2.01 22.83
N LEU A 250 17.62 -2.84 23.27
CA LEU A 250 17.43 -3.19 24.67
C LEU A 250 18.68 -3.81 25.30
N THR A 251 19.31 -4.76 24.60
CA THR A 251 20.52 -5.44 25.09
C THR A 251 21.70 -4.46 25.20
N LYS A 252 21.79 -3.45 24.33
CA LYS A 252 22.82 -2.40 24.42
C LYS A 252 22.64 -1.51 25.64
N GLN A 253 21.39 -1.14 25.96
CA GLN A 253 21.08 -0.26 27.09
C GLN A 253 21.15 -0.99 28.43
N GLN A 254 20.91 -2.31 28.44
CA GLN A 254 21.01 -3.16 29.63
C GLN A 254 21.80 -4.46 29.36
N PRO A 255 23.14 -4.45 29.57
CA PRO A 255 23.98 -5.63 29.31
C PRO A 255 23.68 -6.84 30.21
N LYS A 256 22.99 -6.64 31.35
CA LYS A 256 22.66 -7.67 32.34
C LYS A 256 21.23 -8.24 32.20
N ILE A 257 20.52 -7.94 31.11
CA ILE A 257 19.14 -8.41 30.94
C ILE A 257 19.07 -9.95 30.85
N SER A 258 18.12 -10.56 31.55
CA SER A 258 17.96 -12.02 31.51
C SER A 258 17.34 -12.48 30.18
N ALA A 259 17.69 -13.69 29.71
CA ALA A 259 17.13 -14.26 28.48
C ALA A 259 15.58 -14.36 28.52
N LYS A 260 15.00 -14.64 29.69
CA LYS A 260 13.55 -14.68 29.89
C LYS A 260 12.91 -13.29 29.73
N GLN A 261 13.52 -12.25 30.27
CA GLN A 261 13.05 -10.87 30.09
C GLN A 261 13.18 -10.42 28.63
N LEU A 262 14.26 -10.80 27.95
CA LEU A 262 14.44 -10.51 26.53
C LEU A 262 13.35 -11.18 25.68
N TRP A 263 13.03 -12.45 25.96
CA TRP A 263 11.95 -13.17 25.28
C TRP A 263 10.57 -12.54 25.52
N LEU A 264 10.27 -12.16 26.77
CA LEU A 264 9.01 -11.49 27.11
C LEU A 264 8.88 -10.14 26.41
N SER A 265 9.97 -9.36 26.36
CA SER A 265 10.00 -8.05 25.67
C SER A 265 9.79 -8.23 24.16
N GLY A 266 10.49 -9.19 23.55
CA GLY A 266 10.33 -9.49 22.13
C GLY A 266 8.93 -9.96 21.78
N ARG A 267 8.31 -10.79 22.63
CA ARG A 267 6.92 -11.22 22.49
C ARG A 267 5.94 -10.05 22.62
N GLN A 268 6.21 -9.10 23.51
CA GLN A 268 5.36 -7.91 23.68
C GLN A 268 5.43 -6.98 22.46
N VAL A 269 6.64 -6.69 21.97
CA VAL A 269 6.85 -5.88 20.76
C VAL A 269 6.20 -6.58 19.56
N GLY A 270 6.41 -7.88 19.40
CA GLY A 270 5.79 -8.66 18.33
C GLY A 270 4.26 -8.63 18.39
N ARG A 271 3.66 -8.72 19.57
CA ARG A 271 2.20 -8.62 19.73
C ARG A 271 1.64 -7.25 19.36
N ASP A 272 2.34 -6.17 19.73
CA ASP A 272 1.93 -4.81 19.39
C ASP A 272 1.97 -4.57 17.87
N VAL A 273 3.03 -5.04 17.21
CA VAL A 273 3.24 -4.87 15.77
C VAL A 273 2.31 -5.79 14.96
N ILE A 274 2.17 -7.07 15.33
CA ILE A 274 1.26 -8.00 14.64
C ILE A 274 -0.19 -7.52 14.72
N GLY A 275 -0.58 -6.96 15.87
CA GLY A 275 -1.95 -6.47 16.08
C GLY A 275 -2.31 -5.30 15.17
N SER A 276 -1.40 -4.35 15.00
CA SER A 276 -1.56 -3.25 14.03
C SER A 276 -1.50 -3.77 12.59
N MET A 277 -0.44 -4.50 12.25
CA MET A 277 -0.15 -4.91 10.87
C MET A 277 -1.26 -5.76 10.25
N ALA A 278 -1.83 -6.73 10.98
CA ALA A 278 -2.89 -7.60 10.47
C ALA A 278 -4.16 -6.83 10.07
N ASN A 279 -4.52 -5.80 10.84
CA ASN A 279 -5.69 -4.96 10.57
C ASN A 279 -5.39 -3.94 9.46
N ILE A 280 -4.18 -3.41 9.46
CA ILE A 280 -3.68 -2.44 8.48
C ILE A 280 -3.62 -3.05 7.08
N LEU A 281 -2.99 -4.22 6.94
CA LEU A 281 -2.82 -4.87 5.64
C LEU A 281 -4.17 -5.12 4.97
N LEU A 282 -5.13 -5.70 5.70
CA LEU A 282 -6.47 -5.92 5.17
C LEU A 282 -7.07 -4.61 4.64
N PHE A 283 -6.94 -3.53 5.42
CA PHE A 283 -7.55 -2.27 5.06
C PHE A 283 -6.84 -1.58 3.89
N VAL A 284 -5.52 -1.66 3.79
CA VAL A 284 -4.75 -1.16 2.65
C VAL A 284 -5.18 -1.89 1.37
N TYR A 285 -5.29 -3.22 1.40
CA TYR A 285 -5.74 -3.99 0.22
C TYR A 285 -7.20 -3.71 -0.15
N ILE A 286 -8.10 -3.68 0.84
CA ILE A 286 -9.52 -3.35 0.61
C ILE A 286 -9.69 -1.90 0.13
N SER A 287 -8.81 -0.98 0.53
CA SER A 287 -8.87 0.40 0.07
C SER A 287 -8.73 0.50 -1.45
N GLY A 288 -7.82 -0.26 -2.06
CA GLY A 288 -7.66 -0.34 -3.52
C GLY A 288 -8.94 -0.73 -4.25
N ALA A 289 -9.80 -1.53 -3.61
CA ALA A 289 -11.10 -1.90 -4.15
C ALA A 289 -12.19 -0.84 -3.96
N ILE A 290 -11.97 0.26 -3.23
CA ILE A 290 -13.00 1.31 -2.97
C ILE A 290 -13.64 1.83 -4.26
N PRO A 291 -12.90 2.18 -5.32
CA PRO A 291 -13.50 2.73 -6.53
C PRO A 291 -14.45 1.71 -7.20
N ILE A 292 -13.97 0.49 -7.43
CA ILE A 292 -14.75 -0.60 -8.02
C ILE A 292 -15.95 -0.95 -7.13
N ALA A 293 -15.71 -1.11 -5.82
CA ALA A 293 -16.75 -1.42 -4.84
C ALA A 293 -17.82 -0.33 -4.78
N SER A 294 -17.46 0.96 -4.92
CA SER A 294 -18.43 2.06 -4.92
C SER A 294 -19.37 2.01 -6.13
N VAL A 295 -18.85 1.64 -7.30
CA VAL A 295 -19.66 1.43 -8.52
C VAL A 295 -20.59 0.21 -8.34
N ILE A 296 -20.05 -0.93 -7.90
CA ILE A 296 -20.81 -2.18 -7.69
C ILE A 296 -21.88 -2.01 -6.60
N PHE A 297 -21.54 -1.34 -5.50
CA PHE A 297 -22.44 -1.11 -4.36
C PHE A 297 -23.69 -0.31 -4.77
N ARG A 298 -23.56 0.64 -5.71
CA ARG A 298 -24.72 1.37 -6.26
C ARG A 298 -25.67 0.44 -7.03
N LYS A 299 -25.15 -0.45 -7.89
CA LYS A 299 -26.00 -1.41 -8.64
C LYS A 299 -26.82 -2.27 -7.68
N SER A 300 -26.16 -2.81 -6.64
CA SER A 300 -26.80 -3.62 -5.60
C SER A 300 -27.89 -2.86 -4.84
N MET A 301 -27.67 -1.57 -4.52
CA MET A 301 -28.65 -0.71 -3.84
C MET A 301 -29.85 -0.35 -4.72
N VAL A 302 -29.65 -0.09 -6.01
CA VAL A 302 -30.75 0.17 -6.97
C VAL A 302 -31.63 -1.08 -7.13
N PHE A 303 -31.03 -2.27 -7.20
CA PHE A 303 -31.77 -3.54 -7.28
C PHE A 303 -32.60 -3.82 -6.01
N GLN A 304 -32.15 -3.36 -4.83
CA GLN A 304 -32.87 -3.54 -3.56
C GLN A 304 -33.84 -2.41 -3.19
N ARG A 305 -33.84 -1.26 -3.88
CA ARG A 305 -34.80 -0.18 -3.61
C ARG A 305 -36.26 -0.59 -3.89
N ASN A 306 -36.47 -1.69 -4.63
CA ASN A 306 -37.78 -2.35 -4.78
C ASN A 306 -38.16 -3.27 -3.59
N GLY A 307 -37.33 -3.39 -2.55
CA GLY A 307 -37.59 -4.21 -1.35
C GLY A 307 -37.16 -3.53 -0.05
N ARG A 308 -38.11 -2.85 0.61
CA ARG A 308 -38.10 -2.25 1.96
C ARG A 308 -36.75 -2.10 2.70
N THR A 309 -36.39 -0.83 2.88
CA THR A 309 -35.35 -0.19 3.70
C THR A 309 -35.21 -0.72 5.14
N THR A 310 -34.23 -1.58 5.37
CA THR A 310 -33.56 -1.75 6.70
C THR A 310 -32.26 -2.53 6.45
N PHE A 311 -31.18 -1.82 6.09
CA PHE A 311 -30.02 -2.40 5.42
C PHE A 311 -28.91 -2.89 6.39
N ILE A 312 -28.52 -2.09 7.38
CA ILE A 312 -27.31 -2.37 8.18
C ILE A 312 -27.57 -3.49 9.20
N ILE A 313 -28.70 -3.42 9.92
CA ILE A 313 -29.07 -4.48 10.87
C ILE A 313 -29.40 -5.77 10.10
N ARG A 314 -30.05 -5.73 8.93
CA ARG A 314 -30.34 -6.96 8.15
C ARG A 314 -29.13 -7.58 7.50
N ILE A 315 -28.11 -6.87 7.02
CA ILE A 315 -26.92 -7.54 6.49
C ILE A 315 -26.15 -8.21 7.61
N PHE A 316 -25.92 -7.49 8.72
CA PHE A 316 -25.20 -8.05 9.85
C PHE A 316 -25.99 -9.20 10.49
N THR A 317 -27.30 -9.03 10.72
CA THR A 317 -28.15 -10.12 11.22
C THR A 317 -28.37 -11.21 10.19
N ARG A 318 -28.43 -10.98 8.87
CA ARG A 318 -28.63 -12.04 7.87
C ARG A 318 -27.34 -12.83 7.63
N HIS A 319 -26.17 -12.22 7.66
CA HIS A 319 -24.90 -12.95 7.64
C HIS A 319 -24.65 -13.67 8.96
N CYS A 320 -24.89 -13.04 10.13
CA CYS A 320 -24.83 -13.74 11.42
C CYS A 320 -25.91 -14.84 11.56
N TRP A 321 -27.11 -14.65 11.00
CA TRP A 321 -28.20 -15.63 10.98
C TRP A 321 -27.96 -16.73 9.94
N GLN A 322 -27.34 -16.43 8.80
CA GLN A 322 -26.87 -17.43 7.84
C GLN A 322 -25.73 -18.27 8.45
N LEU A 323 -24.75 -17.64 9.10
CA LEU A 323 -23.70 -18.34 9.86
C LEU A 323 -24.31 -19.22 10.96
N ARG A 324 -25.26 -18.69 11.74
CA ARG A 324 -25.96 -19.43 12.79
C ARG A 324 -26.83 -20.57 12.24
N ASN A 325 -27.60 -20.36 11.17
CA ASN A 325 -28.48 -21.40 10.62
C ASN A 325 -27.76 -22.45 9.78
N SER A 326 -26.62 -22.10 9.16
CA SER A 326 -25.71 -23.07 8.55
C SER A 326 -25.08 -24.00 9.60
N ILE A 327 -25.03 -23.59 10.87
CA ILE A 327 -24.57 -24.42 11.99
C ILE A 327 -25.74 -25.22 12.62
N ILE A 328 -26.97 -24.69 12.64
CA ILE A 328 -28.05 -25.23 13.49
C ILE A 328 -29.13 -26.04 12.76
N ASN A 329 -29.55 -25.73 11.51
CA ASN A 329 -30.60 -26.51 10.84
C ASN A 329 -30.66 -26.29 9.30
N PRO A 330 -30.18 -27.25 8.47
CA PRO A 330 -29.97 -27.05 7.03
C PRO A 330 -31.19 -27.31 6.11
N HIS A 331 -32.40 -27.56 6.61
CA HIS A 331 -33.48 -28.15 5.78
C HIS A 331 -34.82 -27.42 5.64
N ARG A 332 -34.98 -26.13 6.01
CA ARG A 332 -36.27 -25.43 5.78
C ARG A 332 -36.13 -24.02 5.24
N GLY A 333 -36.32 -23.87 3.92
CA GLY A 333 -36.53 -22.58 3.25
C GLY A 333 -36.88 -22.77 1.76
N PRO A 334 -37.99 -22.22 1.22
CA PRO A 334 -38.52 -22.57 -0.11
C PRO A 334 -37.88 -21.81 -1.29
N LEU A 335 -36.81 -21.04 -1.09
CA LEU A 335 -36.10 -20.31 -2.15
C LEU A 335 -34.86 -21.05 -2.69
N PHE A 336 -34.66 -22.30 -2.29
CA PHE A 336 -33.45 -23.10 -2.55
C PHE A 336 -33.59 -24.15 -3.66
N SER A 337 -34.56 -24.02 -4.58
CA SER A 337 -34.72 -24.98 -5.68
C SER A 337 -33.79 -24.77 -6.88
N ARG A 338 -32.84 -23.82 -6.85
CA ARG A 338 -31.86 -23.64 -7.96
C ARG A 338 -30.39 -23.41 -7.59
N CYS A 339 -29.99 -23.52 -6.33
CA CYS A 339 -28.57 -23.54 -5.95
C CYS A 339 -28.18 -24.93 -5.46
N LYS A 340 -27.94 -25.84 -6.40
CA LYS A 340 -27.25 -27.11 -6.13
C LYS A 340 -25.73 -26.90 -6.22
N GLU A 341 -25.20 -25.93 -5.47
CA GLU A 341 -23.79 -25.97 -5.03
C GLU A 341 -23.77 -26.41 -3.57
N VAL A 342 -24.01 -27.71 -3.37
CA VAL A 342 -23.84 -28.33 -2.07
C VAL A 342 -22.33 -28.44 -1.80
N LYS A 343 -21.87 -27.62 -0.85
CA LYS A 343 -20.93 -28.01 0.22
C LYS A 343 -19.55 -28.48 -0.25
N LYS A 344 -18.76 -27.56 -0.80
CA LYS A 344 -17.30 -27.68 -0.84
C LYS A 344 -16.68 -26.56 -0.01
N MET A 345 -15.77 -26.92 0.89
CA MET A 345 -15.10 -25.96 1.77
C MET A 345 -14.17 -25.11 0.88
N ASN A 346 -14.36 -23.79 0.91
CA ASN A 346 -13.58 -22.86 0.10
C ASN A 346 -12.18 -22.71 0.70
N VAL A 347 -11.12 -22.77 -0.12
CA VAL A 347 -9.72 -22.52 0.26
C VAL A 347 -9.60 -21.25 1.10
N LEU A 348 -10.30 -20.18 0.69
CA LEU A 348 -10.29 -18.89 1.39
C LEU A 348 -10.79 -19.01 2.82
N ILE A 349 -11.88 -19.74 3.05
CA ILE A 349 -12.47 -19.93 4.40
C ILE A 349 -11.48 -20.67 5.30
N ILE A 350 -10.75 -21.64 4.75
CA ILE A 350 -9.78 -22.42 5.51
C ILE A 350 -8.55 -21.60 5.83
N LEU A 351 -8.01 -20.83 4.87
CA LEU A 351 -6.89 -19.92 5.12
C LEU A 351 -7.26 -18.85 6.16
N VAL A 352 -8.47 -18.28 6.09
CA VAL A 352 -8.99 -17.36 7.13
C VAL A 352 -9.11 -18.06 8.48
N GLY A 353 -9.56 -19.32 8.50
CA GLY A 353 -9.60 -20.14 9.72
C GLY A 353 -8.23 -20.40 10.32
N ILE A 354 -7.24 -20.78 9.50
CA ILE A 354 -5.85 -20.98 9.92
C ILE A 354 -5.26 -19.68 10.43
N PHE A 355 -5.50 -18.56 9.75
CA PHE A 355 -5.09 -17.24 10.20
C PHE A 355 -5.70 -16.90 11.57
N ALA A 356 -7.01 -17.10 11.75
CA ALA A 356 -7.70 -16.83 13.01
C ALA A 356 -7.15 -17.68 14.18
N ILE A 357 -6.96 -18.99 13.95
CA ILE A 357 -6.37 -19.89 14.96
C ILE A 357 -4.95 -19.48 15.29
N SER A 358 -4.15 -19.12 14.28
CA SER A 358 -2.75 -18.70 14.46
C SER A 358 -2.65 -17.41 15.28
N VAL A 359 -3.51 -16.43 15.00
CA VAL A 359 -3.60 -15.16 15.75
C VAL A 359 -4.04 -15.40 17.20
N LEU A 360 -5.03 -16.27 17.44
CA LEU A 360 -5.46 -16.63 18.78
C LEU A 360 -4.38 -17.37 19.57
N PHE A 361 -3.65 -18.27 18.92
CA PHE A 361 -2.58 -19.05 19.55
C PHE A 361 -1.39 -18.17 19.96
N VAL A 362 -0.95 -17.27 19.08
CA VAL A 362 0.20 -16.38 19.35
C VAL A 362 -0.19 -15.22 20.27
N GLY A 363 -1.33 -14.58 19.98
CA GLY A 363 -1.82 -13.37 20.65
C GLY A 363 -2.56 -13.62 21.96
N GLY A 364 -3.08 -14.83 22.20
CA GLY A 364 -3.93 -15.11 23.36
C GLY A 364 -5.17 -14.21 23.38
N THR A 365 -5.44 -13.55 24.51
CA THR A 365 -6.55 -12.58 24.63
C THR A 365 -6.42 -11.40 23.66
N GLN A 366 -5.20 -10.92 23.42
CA GLN A 366 -4.93 -9.88 22.42
C GLN A 366 -5.28 -10.36 21.01
N GLY A 367 -5.10 -11.65 20.72
CA GLY A 367 -5.51 -12.26 19.45
C GLY A 367 -7.00 -12.12 19.18
N MET A 368 -7.84 -12.22 20.22
CA MET A 368 -9.28 -12.00 20.09
C MET A 368 -9.60 -10.53 19.74
N TYR A 369 -8.91 -9.57 20.35
CA TYR A 369 -9.05 -8.15 20.00
C TYR A 369 -8.59 -7.85 18.57
N ILE A 370 -7.53 -8.50 18.08
CA ILE A 370 -7.07 -8.38 16.69
C ILE A 370 -8.17 -8.81 15.72
N LEU A 371 -8.80 -9.96 15.97
CA LEU A 371 -9.89 -10.48 15.12
C LEU A 371 -11.15 -9.63 15.22
N LEU A 372 -11.56 -9.21 16.42
CA LEU A 372 -12.71 -8.31 16.59
C LEU A 372 -12.46 -6.95 15.94
N GLY A 373 -11.26 -6.40 16.11
CA GLY A 373 -10.83 -5.16 15.46
C GLY A 373 -10.92 -5.26 13.94
N LEU A 374 -10.61 -6.42 13.37
CA LEU A 374 -10.73 -6.67 11.93
C LEU A 374 -12.18 -6.55 11.46
N PHE A 375 -13.13 -7.14 12.19
CA PHE A 375 -14.55 -6.99 11.90
C PHE A 375 -15.06 -5.56 12.09
N ILE A 376 -14.57 -4.84 13.11
CA ILE A 376 -14.93 -3.44 13.34
C ILE A 376 -14.42 -2.57 12.19
N ASN A 377 -13.16 -2.73 11.79
CA ASN A 377 -12.55 -2.00 10.67
C ASN A 377 -13.26 -2.29 9.35
N LEU A 378 -13.66 -3.55 9.12
CA LEU A 378 -14.50 -3.91 7.98
C LEU A 378 -15.88 -3.24 8.04
N GLY A 379 -16.48 -3.12 9.24
CA GLY A 379 -17.70 -2.35 9.46
C GLY A 379 -17.55 -0.86 9.13
N ILE A 380 -16.44 -0.24 9.55
CA ILE A 380 -16.10 1.15 9.20
C ILE A 380 -15.98 1.28 7.67
N PHE A 381 -15.30 0.35 7.00
CA PHE A 381 -15.18 0.33 5.54
C PHE A 381 -16.56 0.34 4.85
N PHE A 382 -17.48 -0.52 5.25
CA PHE A 382 -18.84 -0.52 4.70
C PHE A 382 -19.61 0.77 5.01
N LEU A 383 -19.38 1.38 6.18
CA LEU A 383 -19.96 2.68 6.53
C LEU A 383 -19.42 3.80 5.62
N LEU A 384 -18.13 3.78 5.28
CA LEU A 384 -17.54 4.71 4.32
C LEU A 384 -18.20 4.57 2.94
N LEU A 385 -18.32 3.35 2.42
CA LEU A 385 -19.01 3.10 1.14
C LEU A 385 -20.46 3.57 1.15
N PHE A 386 -21.17 3.35 2.26
CA PHE A 386 -22.53 3.84 2.43
C PHE A 386 -22.58 5.38 2.41
N GLY A 387 -21.67 6.05 3.10
CA GLY A 387 -21.61 7.51 3.10
C GLY A 387 -21.24 8.10 1.73
N TYR A 388 -20.34 7.45 0.97
CA TYR A 388 -20.05 7.83 -0.43
C TYR A 388 -21.30 7.69 -1.31
N HIS A 389 -22.09 6.63 -1.11
CA HIS A 389 -23.36 6.46 -1.82
C HIS A 389 -24.39 7.54 -1.47
N GLN A 390 -24.44 7.99 -0.21
CA GLN A 390 -25.31 9.09 0.24
C GLN A 390 -24.84 10.49 -0.19
N LYS A 391 -23.79 10.58 -1.02
CA LYS A 391 -23.20 11.83 -1.50
C LYS A 391 -22.69 12.74 -0.37
N TRP A 392 -22.31 12.16 0.77
CA TRP A 392 -21.64 12.92 1.81
C TRP A 392 -20.26 13.41 1.32
N PRO A 393 -19.72 14.51 1.88
CA PRO A 393 -18.41 15.02 1.48
C PRO A 393 -17.33 13.95 1.65
N ILE A 394 -16.86 13.40 0.52
CA ILE A 394 -15.99 12.22 0.46
C ILE A 394 -14.75 12.42 1.33
N LEU A 395 -14.04 13.54 1.16
CA LEU A 395 -12.81 13.82 1.91
C LEU A 395 -13.00 13.87 3.43
N VAL A 396 -14.09 14.50 3.91
CA VAL A 396 -14.39 14.59 5.34
C VAL A 396 -14.67 13.20 5.90
N LEU A 397 -15.42 12.40 5.16
CA LEU A 397 -15.74 11.03 5.53
C LEU A 397 -14.48 10.15 5.58
N SER A 398 -13.55 10.30 4.65
CA SER A 398 -12.26 9.58 4.64
C SER A 398 -11.39 9.95 5.84
N ILE A 399 -11.35 11.23 6.22
CA ILE A 399 -10.63 11.70 7.41
C ILE A 399 -11.22 11.09 8.68
N ILE A 400 -12.55 11.09 8.80
CA ILE A 400 -13.24 10.46 9.94
C ILE A 400 -12.97 8.95 9.95
N GLY A 401 -13.05 8.29 8.80
CA GLY A 401 -12.74 6.87 8.64
C GLY A 401 -11.32 6.53 9.10
N PHE A 402 -10.35 7.32 8.65
CA PHE A 402 -8.95 7.19 9.08
C PHE A 402 -8.80 7.31 10.59
N LEU A 403 -9.39 8.34 11.21
CA LEU A 403 -9.31 8.54 12.66
C LEU A 403 -10.00 7.42 13.43
N LEU A 404 -11.15 6.93 12.96
CA LEU A 404 -11.85 5.80 13.59
C LEU A 404 -11.00 4.52 13.53
N ILE A 405 -10.40 4.23 12.39
CA ILE A 405 -9.53 3.06 12.21
C ILE A 405 -8.28 3.18 13.09
N ALA A 406 -7.67 4.37 13.14
CA ALA A 406 -6.57 4.66 14.05
C ALA A 406 -6.96 4.43 15.52
N VAL A 407 -8.16 4.86 15.93
CA VAL A 407 -8.67 4.64 17.30
C VAL A 407 -8.87 3.15 17.60
N VAL A 408 -9.46 2.40 16.67
CA VAL A 408 -9.65 0.95 16.82
C VAL A 408 -8.31 0.23 16.94
N ILE A 409 -7.36 0.54 16.07
CA ILE A 409 -6.06 -0.12 16.06
C ILE A 409 -5.25 0.24 17.31
N LEU A 410 -5.14 1.53 17.63
CA LEU A 410 -4.28 1.97 18.73
C LEU A 410 -4.88 1.69 20.10
N PHE A 411 -6.18 1.93 20.31
CA PHE A 411 -6.77 1.85 21.65
C PHE A 411 -7.55 0.56 21.90
N PHE A 412 -8.28 0.04 20.90
CA PHE A 412 -9.07 -1.19 21.07
C PHE A 412 -8.20 -2.44 20.92
N ILE A 413 -7.34 -2.52 19.89
CA ILE A 413 -6.49 -3.70 19.66
C ILE A 413 -5.27 -3.69 20.57
N ASN A 414 -4.53 -2.58 20.61
CA ASN A 414 -3.27 -2.47 21.34
C ASN A 414 -3.42 -1.98 22.79
N GLY A 415 -4.65 -1.65 23.20
CA GLY A 415 -4.98 -1.23 24.56
C GLY A 415 -4.61 0.22 24.87
N TYR A 416 -5.34 0.80 25.83
CA TYR A 416 -5.15 2.18 26.24
C TYR A 416 -3.87 2.37 27.06
N ASN A 417 -2.78 2.78 26.38
CA ASN A 417 -1.45 2.88 26.97
C ASN A 417 -0.73 4.18 26.61
N LEU A 418 0.34 4.52 27.32
CA LEU A 418 1.16 5.71 27.02
C LEU A 418 1.79 5.62 25.62
N LYS A 419 2.26 4.42 25.23
CA LYS A 419 2.75 4.13 23.87
C LYS A 419 1.73 4.49 22.79
N MET A 420 0.47 4.07 22.95
CA MET A 420 -0.57 4.28 21.95
C MET A 420 -1.04 5.73 21.89
N ARG A 421 -1.05 6.45 23.03
CA ARG A 421 -1.31 7.90 23.07
C ARG A 421 -0.24 8.69 22.31
N ALA A 422 1.03 8.32 22.46
CA ALA A 422 2.13 8.98 21.76
C ALA A 422 2.09 8.73 20.24
N ALA A 423 1.75 7.50 19.84
CA ALA A 423 1.53 7.14 18.43
C ALA A 423 0.31 7.89 17.83
N PHE A 424 -0.78 8.01 18.58
CA PHE A 424 -1.95 8.77 18.11
C PHE A 424 -1.64 10.27 17.92
N ALA A 425 -0.84 10.86 18.82
CA ALA A 425 -0.42 12.25 18.69
C ALA A 425 0.45 12.49 17.44
N SER A 426 1.39 11.59 17.12
CA SER A 426 2.18 11.72 15.88
C SER A 426 1.32 11.59 14.63
N ILE A 427 0.30 10.75 14.66
CA ILE A 427 -0.66 10.59 13.56
C ILE A 427 -1.49 11.85 13.33
N LEU A 428 -1.96 12.52 14.37
CA LEU A 428 -2.69 13.79 14.22
C LEU A 428 -1.84 14.88 13.58
N ILE A 429 -0.56 14.97 13.98
CA ILE A 429 0.41 15.90 13.38
C ILE A 429 0.64 15.53 11.91
N PHE A 430 0.84 14.25 11.62
CA PHE A 430 1.00 13.76 10.25
C PHE A 430 -0.21 14.08 9.38
N LEU A 431 -1.43 13.84 9.87
CA LEU A 431 -2.68 14.10 9.15
C LEU A 431 -2.79 15.58 8.77
N PHE A 432 -2.45 16.48 9.70
CA PHE A 432 -2.42 17.92 9.42
C PHE A 432 -1.42 18.26 8.31
N CYS A 433 -0.21 17.71 8.36
CA CYS A 433 0.79 17.87 7.30
C CYS A 433 0.31 17.27 5.95
N PHE A 434 -0.37 16.12 5.99
CA PHE A 434 -0.88 15.46 4.79
C PHE A 434 -2.00 16.25 4.12
N LEU A 435 -2.91 16.87 4.88
CA LEU A 435 -3.95 17.73 4.32
C LEU A 435 -3.37 18.87 3.46
N LEU A 436 -2.19 19.39 3.82
CA LEU A 436 -1.50 20.43 3.04
C LEU A 436 -0.95 19.91 1.70
N LEU A 437 -0.76 18.58 1.54
CA LEU A 437 -0.23 17.95 0.34
C LEU A 437 -1.31 17.53 -0.67
N ILE A 438 -2.59 17.50 -0.26
CA ILE A 438 -3.72 17.10 -1.13
C ILE A 438 -3.75 17.85 -2.47
N PRO A 439 -3.49 19.16 -2.57
CA PRO A 439 -3.54 19.86 -3.85
C PRO A 439 -2.54 19.32 -4.89
N ILE A 440 -1.44 18.71 -4.45
CA ILE A 440 -0.40 18.18 -5.33
C ILE A 440 -0.92 16.98 -6.15
N THR A 441 -1.91 16.24 -5.64
CA THR A 441 -2.43 15.03 -6.31
C THR A 441 -3.17 15.33 -7.61
N ASP A 442 -3.68 16.55 -7.77
CA ASP A 442 -4.43 16.95 -8.98
C ASP A 442 -3.53 17.05 -10.21
N PHE A 443 -2.24 17.37 -10.01
CA PHE A 443 -1.28 17.50 -11.10
C PHE A 443 -0.95 16.17 -11.77
N LEU A 444 -1.05 15.07 -11.03
CA LEU A 444 -0.78 13.72 -11.51
C LEU A 444 -1.88 13.19 -12.43
N ALA A 445 -3.11 13.70 -12.32
CA ALA A 445 -4.28 13.23 -13.09
C ALA A 445 -4.52 11.70 -13.02
N ILE A 446 -4.26 11.09 -11.87
CA ILE A 446 -4.37 9.63 -11.65
C ILE A 446 -5.83 9.16 -11.49
N GLN A 447 -6.81 10.08 -11.45
CA GLN A 447 -8.21 9.70 -11.24
C GLN A 447 -8.82 8.85 -12.37
N GLY A 448 -9.88 8.14 -12.01
CA GLY A 448 -10.62 7.23 -12.90
C GLY A 448 -9.95 5.85 -13.03
N PHE A 449 -10.61 4.96 -13.73
CA PHE A 449 -10.19 3.57 -13.92
C PHE A 449 -9.18 3.42 -15.06
N THR A 450 -8.38 2.36 -15.03
CA THR A 450 -7.54 1.95 -16.17
C THR A 450 -8.40 1.41 -17.32
N SER A 451 -7.82 1.24 -18.50
CA SER A 451 -8.52 0.67 -19.65
C SER A 451 -9.11 -0.72 -19.35
N ILE A 452 -8.35 -1.57 -18.65
CA ILE A 452 -8.79 -2.91 -18.25
C ILE A 452 -9.93 -2.84 -17.23
N GLU A 453 -9.80 -2.00 -16.20
CA GLU A 453 -10.85 -1.83 -15.20
C GLU A 453 -12.15 -1.28 -15.83
N LEU A 454 -12.04 -0.41 -16.85
CA LEU A 454 -13.21 0.08 -17.59
C LEU A 454 -13.90 -1.01 -18.41
N GLU A 455 -13.15 -1.98 -18.92
CA GLU A 455 -13.69 -3.15 -19.61
C GLU A 455 -14.41 -4.10 -18.64
N GLU A 456 -13.86 -4.33 -17.45
CA GLU A 456 -14.55 -5.10 -16.38
C GLU A 456 -15.86 -4.43 -15.94
N LEU A 457 -15.87 -3.10 -15.93
CA LEU A 457 -17.05 -2.31 -15.59
C LEU A 457 -17.99 -2.11 -16.79
N SER A 458 -17.72 -2.74 -17.94
CA SER A 458 -18.60 -2.72 -19.10
C SER A 458 -19.97 -3.32 -18.74
N GLY A 459 -21.04 -2.56 -18.99
CA GLY A 459 -22.41 -2.93 -18.59
C GLY A 459 -22.82 -2.50 -17.18
N LEU A 460 -21.98 -1.76 -16.44
CA LEU A 460 -22.39 -0.99 -15.27
C LEU A 460 -22.74 0.45 -15.64
N ASP A 461 -23.68 1.04 -14.89
CA ASP A 461 -24.05 2.45 -15.07
C ASP A 461 -22.90 3.35 -14.60
N LYS A 462 -22.17 3.91 -15.56
CA LYS A 462 -21.02 4.80 -15.36
C LYS A 462 -21.41 6.23 -15.01
N THR A 463 -22.71 6.58 -14.99
CA THR A 463 -23.23 7.90 -14.59
C THR A 463 -23.22 8.11 -13.06
N LEU A 464 -22.17 7.64 -12.39
CA LEU A 464 -21.98 7.77 -10.95
C LEU A 464 -21.86 9.25 -10.60
N ALA A 465 -22.71 9.74 -9.69
CA ALA A 465 -22.63 11.09 -9.13
C ALA A 465 -21.52 11.21 -8.05
N ILE A 466 -20.44 10.45 -8.19
CA ILE A 466 -19.27 10.49 -7.30
C ILE A 466 -18.13 11.05 -8.13
N ASP A 467 -17.49 12.10 -7.62
CA ASP A 467 -16.31 12.68 -8.26
C ASP A 467 -15.09 11.76 -8.02
N PHE A 468 -14.60 11.11 -9.07
CA PHE A 468 -13.44 10.20 -8.98
C PHE A 468 -12.15 10.91 -8.59
N ARG A 469 -12.07 12.25 -8.74
CA ARG A 469 -10.95 13.04 -8.21
C ARG A 469 -10.95 13.03 -6.69
N LEU A 470 -12.10 13.30 -6.08
CA LEU A 470 -12.26 13.27 -4.62
C LEU A 470 -12.12 11.84 -4.08
N LEU A 471 -12.58 10.85 -4.84
CA LEU A 471 -12.44 9.44 -4.48
C LEU A 471 -10.98 8.99 -4.52
N ALA A 472 -10.19 9.40 -5.52
CA ALA A 472 -8.75 9.11 -5.61
C ALA A 472 -7.96 9.73 -4.44
N ARG A 473 -8.28 10.96 -4.04
CA ARG A 473 -7.69 11.61 -2.86
C ARG A 473 -8.05 10.88 -1.55
N SER A 474 -9.29 10.44 -1.43
CA SER A 474 -9.73 9.58 -0.32
C SER A 474 -8.96 8.27 -0.29
N LEU A 475 -8.85 7.60 -1.44
CA LEU A 475 -8.11 6.36 -1.59
C LEU A 475 -6.65 6.52 -1.15
N LEU A 476 -6.00 7.60 -1.59
CA LEU A 476 -4.66 7.97 -1.13
C LEU A 476 -4.62 8.07 0.39
N LEU A 477 -5.45 8.90 1.02
CA LEU A 477 -5.46 9.11 2.48
C LEU A 477 -5.64 7.79 3.25
N ILE A 478 -6.56 6.96 2.77
CA ILE A 478 -6.90 5.67 3.36
C ILE A 478 -5.76 4.66 3.19
N SER A 479 -5.12 4.59 2.02
CA SER A 479 -3.98 3.70 1.77
C SER A 479 -2.75 4.10 2.61
N LEU A 480 -2.46 5.41 2.67
CA LEU A 480 -1.37 5.98 3.46
C LEU A 480 -1.51 5.71 4.96
N SER A 481 -2.76 5.65 5.46
CA SER A 481 -3.05 5.44 6.88
C SER A 481 -2.37 4.22 7.47
N GLY A 482 -2.32 3.14 6.69
CA GLY A 482 -1.80 1.86 7.11
C GLY A 482 -0.34 1.95 7.50
N ALA A 483 0.49 2.37 6.54
CA ALA A 483 1.94 2.45 6.76
C ALA A 483 2.28 3.47 7.87
N VAL A 484 1.51 4.55 7.99
CA VAL A 484 1.69 5.57 9.03
C VAL A 484 1.37 5.03 10.42
N LEU A 485 0.27 4.28 10.57
CA LEU A 485 -0.12 3.63 11.83
C LEU A 485 0.92 2.60 12.26
N ASP A 486 1.36 1.76 11.32
CA ASP A 486 2.31 0.68 11.59
C ASP A 486 3.67 1.22 12.05
N ALA A 487 4.23 2.18 11.29
CA ALA A 487 5.46 2.87 11.64
C ALA A 487 5.36 3.57 13.01
N SER A 488 4.23 4.20 13.30
CA SER A 488 4.03 4.90 14.58
C SER A 488 3.96 3.93 15.76
N VAL A 489 3.28 2.79 15.61
CA VAL A 489 3.19 1.74 16.64
C VAL A 489 4.56 1.12 16.88
N ALA A 490 5.27 0.72 15.82
CA ALA A 490 6.58 0.09 15.92
C ALA A 490 7.60 0.96 16.68
N ILE A 491 7.67 2.25 16.34
CA ILE A 491 8.57 3.21 17.01
C ILE A 491 8.16 3.45 18.45
N SER A 492 6.86 3.65 18.70
CA SER A 492 6.37 3.96 20.04
C SER A 492 6.57 2.79 21.00
N SER A 493 6.26 1.56 20.56
CA SER A 493 6.50 0.35 21.35
C SER A 493 8.00 0.12 21.57
N GLY A 494 8.83 0.22 20.53
CA GLY A 494 10.29 0.06 20.67
C GLY A 494 10.92 1.09 21.62
N THR A 495 10.49 2.35 21.52
CA THR A 495 10.96 3.43 22.40
C THR A 495 10.48 3.22 23.84
N PHE A 496 9.26 2.70 24.02
CA PHE A 496 8.70 2.44 25.34
C PHE A 496 9.46 1.33 26.07
N GLU A 497 9.85 0.25 25.37
CA GLU A 497 10.66 -0.81 25.97
C GLU A 497 12.04 -0.27 26.41
N VAL A 498 12.69 0.57 25.59
CA VAL A 498 13.94 1.23 25.97
C VAL A 498 13.76 2.13 27.20
N TYR A 499 12.66 2.87 27.27
CA TYR A 499 12.32 3.72 28.41
C TYR A 499 12.05 2.91 29.68
N GLN A 500 11.32 1.79 29.59
CA GLN A 500 11.07 0.92 30.75
C GLN A 500 12.34 0.27 31.27
N ALA A 501 13.24 -0.14 30.37
CA ALA A 501 14.53 -0.68 30.75
C ALA A 501 15.40 0.37 31.45
N ASN A 502 15.42 1.63 30.99
CA ASN A 502 16.16 2.68 31.67
C ASN A 502 15.31 3.94 31.89
N PRO A 503 14.54 3.99 33.01
CA PRO A 503 13.67 5.14 33.31
C PRO A 503 14.42 6.44 33.62
N HIS A 504 15.74 6.39 33.78
CA HIS A 504 16.57 7.54 34.10
C HIS A 504 17.02 8.35 32.87
N LEU A 505 16.77 7.86 31.65
CA LEU A 505 17.16 8.54 30.43
C LEU A 505 16.55 9.96 30.34
N SER A 506 17.38 10.92 29.96
CA SER A 506 16.94 12.27 29.60
C SER A 506 16.20 12.28 28.26
N PHE A 507 15.42 13.34 27.98
CA PHE A 507 14.75 13.53 26.68
C PHE A 507 15.69 13.34 25.50
N ASN A 508 16.89 13.92 25.54
CA ASN A 508 17.85 13.81 24.43
C ASN A 508 18.40 12.40 24.27
N GLN A 509 18.69 11.69 25.35
CA GLN A 509 19.17 10.30 25.29
C GLN A 509 18.09 9.37 24.75
N LEU A 510 16.85 9.49 25.24
CA LEU A 510 15.73 8.68 24.78
C LEU A 510 15.39 8.99 23.31
N ARG A 511 15.40 10.27 22.92
CA ARG A 511 15.24 10.69 21.52
C ARG A 511 16.33 10.05 20.65
N HIS A 512 17.59 10.06 21.07
CA HIS A 512 18.68 9.44 20.30
C HIS A 512 18.52 7.92 20.15
N ALA A 513 18.11 7.21 21.21
CA ALA A 513 17.82 5.78 21.14
C ALA A 513 16.62 5.49 20.22
N SER A 514 15.55 6.29 20.33
CA SER A 514 14.38 6.20 19.46
C SER A 514 14.73 6.40 17.98
N PHE A 515 15.56 7.40 17.66
CA PHE A 515 16.06 7.61 16.30
C PHE A 515 16.98 6.48 15.81
N ALA A 516 17.71 5.80 16.69
CA ALA A 516 18.51 4.64 16.31
C ALA A 516 17.62 3.46 15.90
N ILE A 517 16.51 3.24 16.61
CA ILE A 517 15.47 2.27 16.23
C ILE A 517 14.82 2.70 14.90
N ALA A 518 14.47 3.98 14.77
CA ALA A 518 13.79 4.53 13.60
C ALA A 518 14.55 4.36 12.29
N LYS A 519 15.88 4.54 12.30
CA LYS A 519 16.68 4.38 11.09
C LYS A 519 16.73 2.93 10.59
N LYS A 520 16.66 1.96 11.51
CA LYS A 520 16.56 0.53 11.15
C LYS A 520 15.19 0.20 10.56
N ILE A 521 14.12 0.70 11.20
CA ILE A 521 12.74 0.50 10.72
C ILE A 521 12.52 1.20 9.37
N LEU A 522 13.03 2.42 9.19
CA LEU A 522 12.99 3.15 7.92
C LEU A 522 13.44 2.29 6.74
N ALA A 523 14.56 1.60 6.91
CA ALA A 523 15.13 0.78 5.87
C ALA A 523 14.30 -0.48 5.59
N SER A 524 13.78 -1.14 6.63
CA SER A 524 12.90 -2.30 6.46
C SER A 524 11.58 -1.93 5.80
N THR A 525 10.95 -0.83 6.22
CA THR A 525 9.68 -0.35 5.66
C THR A 525 9.79 -0.11 4.14
N VAL A 526 10.90 0.49 3.68
CA VAL A 526 11.14 0.70 2.25
C VAL A 526 11.26 -0.63 1.50
N MET A 527 11.99 -1.60 2.04
CA MET A 527 12.09 -2.95 1.42
C MET A 527 10.73 -3.64 1.41
N THR A 528 9.97 -3.55 2.49
CA THR A 528 8.65 -4.16 2.60
C THR A 528 7.68 -3.64 1.57
N LEU A 529 7.64 -2.31 1.37
CA LEU A 529 6.80 -1.70 0.35
C LEU A 529 7.29 -2.04 -1.07
N LEU A 530 8.60 -2.22 -1.28
CA LEU A 530 9.14 -2.70 -2.54
C LEU A 530 8.66 -4.12 -2.87
N PHE A 531 8.81 -5.06 -1.95
CA PHE A 531 8.35 -6.44 -2.13
C PHE A 531 6.82 -6.51 -2.27
N ALA A 532 6.08 -5.68 -1.53
CA ALA A 532 4.64 -5.58 -1.70
C ALA A 532 4.25 -5.10 -3.10
N PHE A 533 4.89 -4.02 -3.59
CA PHE A 533 4.71 -3.51 -4.95
C PHE A 533 5.07 -4.56 -6.01
N MET A 534 6.24 -5.19 -5.91
CA MET A 534 6.66 -6.24 -6.86
C MET A 534 5.71 -7.43 -6.87
N GLY A 535 5.17 -7.80 -5.70
CA GLY A 535 4.20 -8.88 -5.57
C GLY A 535 2.87 -8.50 -6.21
N SER A 536 2.29 -7.35 -5.84
CA SER A 536 0.98 -6.90 -6.38
C SER A 536 1.03 -6.64 -7.88
N SER A 537 2.15 -6.10 -8.37
CA SER A 537 2.34 -5.69 -9.76
C SER A 537 2.98 -6.77 -10.63
N LEU A 538 3.19 -7.99 -10.13
CA LEU A 538 3.89 -9.04 -10.87
C LEU A 538 3.23 -9.36 -12.21
N ALA A 539 1.89 -9.44 -12.25
CA ALA A 539 1.14 -9.68 -13.48
C ALA A 539 1.33 -8.52 -14.48
N LEU A 540 1.26 -7.27 -14.00
CA LEU A 540 1.49 -6.08 -14.81
C LEU A 540 2.93 -6.04 -15.37
N ILE A 541 3.94 -6.38 -14.56
CA ILE A 541 5.34 -6.45 -15.00
C ILE A 541 5.51 -7.52 -16.08
N LEU A 542 4.92 -8.70 -15.91
CA LEU A 542 4.95 -9.77 -16.92
C LEU A 542 4.23 -9.36 -18.21
N TRP A 543 3.11 -8.66 -18.10
CA TRP A 543 2.38 -8.13 -19.26
C TRP A 543 3.22 -7.15 -20.06
N PHE A 544 3.95 -6.23 -19.39
CA PHE A 544 4.88 -5.33 -20.07
C PHE A 544 6.03 -6.06 -20.77
N ILE A 545 6.59 -7.10 -20.13
CA ILE A 545 7.67 -7.91 -20.71
C ILE A 545 7.16 -8.73 -21.89
N ASP A 546 6.00 -9.37 -21.78
CA ASP A 546 5.45 -10.26 -22.81
C ASP A 546 4.97 -9.50 -24.05
N LEU A 547 4.60 -8.23 -23.92
CA LEU A 547 4.20 -7.36 -25.04
C LEU A 547 5.33 -6.48 -25.59
N ASP A 548 6.56 -6.63 -25.08
CA ASP A 548 7.73 -5.84 -25.48
C ASP A 548 7.46 -4.31 -25.46
N ILE A 549 6.70 -3.83 -24.46
CA ILE A 549 6.33 -2.41 -24.38
C ILE A 549 7.60 -1.59 -24.10
N PRO A 550 7.88 -0.53 -24.89
CA PRO A 550 9.08 0.28 -24.69
C PRO A 550 9.04 1.00 -23.33
N PHE A 551 10.20 1.13 -22.69
CA PHE A 551 10.31 1.73 -21.35
C PHE A 551 9.71 3.14 -21.28
N GLN A 552 9.87 3.96 -22.33
CA GLN A 552 9.29 5.31 -22.36
C GLN A 552 7.76 5.29 -22.31
N GLN A 553 7.11 4.24 -22.82
CA GLN A 553 5.66 4.08 -22.71
C GLN A 553 5.27 3.53 -21.34
N ILE A 554 6.00 2.54 -20.80
CA ILE A 554 5.73 1.94 -19.47
C ILE A 554 5.65 3.02 -18.38
N ILE A 555 6.63 3.93 -18.33
CA ILE A 555 6.68 4.96 -17.26
C ILE A 555 5.54 5.99 -17.33
N ASN A 556 4.82 6.06 -18.46
CA ASN A 556 3.69 6.95 -18.63
C ASN A 556 2.35 6.20 -18.63
N GLU A 557 2.37 4.87 -18.70
CA GLU A 557 1.19 4.03 -18.70
C GLU A 557 0.37 4.23 -17.44
N LYS A 558 -0.95 4.38 -17.57
CA LYS A 558 -1.83 4.78 -16.45
C LYS A 558 -1.75 3.79 -15.30
N SER A 559 -1.78 2.49 -15.59
CA SER A 559 -1.71 1.42 -14.59
C SER A 559 -0.41 1.46 -13.80
N PHE A 560 0.73 1.68 -14.48
CA PHE A 560 2.03 1.79 -13.82
C PHE A 560 2.15 3.07 -12.99
N VAL A 561 1.77 4.22 -13.54
CA VAL A 561 1.83 5.52 -12.84
C VAL A 561 0.97 5.50 -11.57
N LEU A 562 -0.22 4.90 -11.63
CA LEU A 562 -1.12 4.75 -10.48
C LEU A 562 -0.44 3.93 -9.37
N GLU A 563 -0.01 2.71 -9.66
CA GLU A 563 0.60 1.82 -8.66
C GLU A 563 1.91 2.38 -8.10
N TYR A 564 2.77 2.92 -8.96
CA TYR A 564 4.04 3.52 -8.57
C TYR A 564 3.84 4.73 -7.66
N THR A 565 2.95 5.65 -8.04
CA THR A 565 2.70 6.87 -7.26
C THR A 565 2.08 6.54 -5.91
N MET A 566 1.14 5.57 -5.86
CA MET A 566 0.57 5.07 -4.61
C MET A 566 1.65 4.47 -3.71
N ALA A 567 2.54 3.63 -4.25
CA ALA A 567 3.62 3.01 -3.51
C ALA A 567 4.61 4.05 -2.96
N ILE A 568 5.04 5.02 -3.78
CA ILE A 568 6.04 6.01 -3.37
C ILE A 568 5.47 7.02 -2.36
N LEU A 569 4.23 7.46 -2.53
CA LEU A 569 3.56 8.34 -1.56
C LEU A 569 3.32 7.62 -0.23
N THR A 570 2.94 6.34 -0.28
CA THR A 570 2.77 5.49 0.92
C THR A 570 4.06 5.33 1.68
N THR A 571 5.15 5.11 0.95
CA THR A 571 6.49 5.05 1.52
C THR A 571 6.88 6.39 2.13
N LEU A 572 6.73 7.49 1.40
CA LEU A 572 7.02 8.85 1.88
C LEU A 572 6.25 9.21 3.16
N ALA A 573 4.96 8.88 3.23
CA ALA A 573 4.14 9.08 4.41
C ALA A 573 4.69 8.32 5.63
N ALA A 574 5.03 7.04 5.44
CA ALA A 574 5.65 6.23 6.47
C ALA A 574 7.00 6.82 6.93
N LEU A 575 7.83 7.29 6.00
CA LEU A 575 9.11 7.91 6.32
C LEU A 575 8.96 9.20 7.14
N LEU A 576 7.99 10.04 6.80
CA LEU A 576 7.76 11.32 7.47
C LEU A 576 7.21 11.16 8.88
N VAL A 577 6.43 10.11 9.17
CA VAL A 577 5.88 9.90 10.52
C VAL A 577 6.91 9.36 11.51
N LEU A 578 7.97 8.68 11.05
CA LEU A 578 9.04 8.14 11.91
C LEU A 578 9.68 9.20 12.82
N PRO A 579 10.29 10.29 12.30
CA PRO A 579 10.90 11.32 13.14
C PRO A 579 9.89 12.03 14.03
N LEU A 580 8.66 12.24 13.55
CA LEU A 580 7.57 12.81 14.35
C LEU A 580 7.30 11.93 15.57
N THR A 581 7.19 10.62 15.36
CA THR A 581 6.93 9.65 16.42
C THR A 581 8.08 9.56 17.42
N CYS A 582 9.34 9.61 16.96
CA CYS A 582 10.50 9.64 17.87
C CYS A 582 10.48 10.84 18.81
N VAL A 583 10.09 12.01 18.32
CA VAL A 583 10.04 13.24 19.12
C VAL A 583 8.85 13.22 20.07
N THR A 584 7.66 12.85 19.60
CA THR A 584 6.43 12.82 20.42
C THR A 584 6.54 11.79 21.55
N THR A 585 7.07 10.59 21.27
CA THR A 585 7.29 9.53 22.26
C THR A 585 8.30 9.94 23.31
N ALA A 586 9.47 10.46 22.89
CA ALA A 586 10.48 10.94 23.82
C ALA A 586 9.96 12.06 24.74
N TYR A 587 9.17 13.00 24.20
CA TYR A 587 8.57 14.09 24.97
C TYR A 587 7.53 13.59 25.98
N LEU A 588 6.57 12.77 25.55
CA LEU A 588 5.49 12.30 26.41
C LEU A 588 5.97 11.36 27.51
N PHE A 589 6.95 10.51 27.23
CA PHE A 589 7.46 9.55 28.22
C PHE A 589 8.27 10.27 29.31
N THR A 590 9.04 11.30 28.94
CA THR A 590 9.84 12.08 29.90
C THR A 590 9.01 13.09 30.70
N LYS A 591 7.96 13.71 30.10
CA LYS A 591 7.05 14.62 30.82
C LYS A 591 6.22 13.93 31.91
N LYS A 592 5.79 12.68 31.69
CA LYS A 592 5.04 11.92 32.72
C LYS A 592 5.88 11.72 34.00
N LYS A 593 7.20 11.62 33.87
CA LYS A 593 8.12 11.52 35.00
C LYS A 593 8.19 12.80 35.83
N GLU A 594 8.03 13.97 35.22
CA GLU A 594 7.99 15.25 35.94
C GLU A 594 6.71 15.36 36.77
N HIS A 595 5.57 14.91 36.24
CA HIS A 595 4.31 14.87 37.00
C HIS A 595 4.36 13.89 38.19
N LEU A 596 4.92 12.69 38.02
CA LEU A 596 5.10 11.70 39.09
C LEU A 596 6.16 12.08 40.14
N LYS A 597 6.93 13.15 39.92
CA LYS A 597 7.87 13.71 40.90
C LYS A 597 7.29 14.90 41.67
N MET A 598 6.16 15.47 41.20
CA MET A 598 5.49 16.61 41.82
C MET A 598 4.25 16.20 42.64
N GLU A 599 3.82 14.95 42.52
CA GLU A 599 2.95 14.24 43.48
C GLU A 599 3.82 13.48 44.49
#